data_AF-A0A8S3EQ66-F1
#
_entry.id   AF-A0A8S3EQ66-F1
#
_cell.length_a   1.000
_cell.length_b   1.000
_cell.length_c   1.000
_cell.angle_alpha   90.00
_cell.angle_beta   90.00
_cell.angle_gamma   90.00
#
_symmetry.space_group_name_H-M   'P 1'
#
loop_
_entity.id
_entity.type
_entity.pdbx_description
1 polymer ?
#
loop_
_entity_poly.entity_id
_entity_poly.type
_entity_poly.pdbx_seq_one_letter_code
_entity_poly.pdbx_strand_id
1 'polypeptide(L)'
;MENPIDLSTIQKKINNKVYVNNSPEFIRDIELMVANCEQYNGKRSILGRIANRLLRYFKESWSECQPMTPQFYDDIDEINHQRDNPIKRRLNESTSTTITRDKNNNTR
;
A
#
# COMPACT_ATOMS: atom_id res chain seq x y z
N MET A 1 17.18 -25.36 -3.04
CA MET A 1 16.22 -24.33 -3.47
C MET A 1 14.92 -24.62 -2.80
N GLU A 2 14.61 -23.85 -1.76
CA GLU A 2 13.41 -24.12 -0.96
C GLU A 2 12.16 -23.60 -1.66
N ASN A 3 12.27 -22.54 -2.49
CA ASN A 3 11.13 -21.95 -3.18
C ASN A 3 11.52 -21.53 -4.62
N PRO A 4 11.56 -22.46 -5.61
CA PRO A 4 11.84 -22.11 -7.00
C PRO A 4 10.88 -21.06 -7.54
N ILE A 5 11.42 -20.07 -8.24
CA ILE A 5 10.63 -19.11 -9.00
C ILE A 5 11.46 -18.55 -10.15
N ASP A 6 10.80 -18.28 -11.27
CA ASP A 6 11.38 -17.69 -12.47
C ASP A 6 10.37 -16.75 -13.14
N LEU A 7 10.82 -15.98 -14.14
CA LEU A 7 9.96 -15.03 -14.86
C LEU A 7 8.77 -15.70 -15.55
N SER A 8 8.90 -16.95 -16.01
CA SER A 8 7.78 -17.65 -16.66
C SER A 8 6.68 -18.00 -15.65
N THR A 9 7.06 -18.32 -14.42
CA THR A 9 6.16 -18.59 -13.30
C THR A 9 5.49 -17.30 -12.85
N ILE A 10 6.25 -16.21 -12.71
CA ILE A 10 5.71 -14.90 -12.37
C ILE A 10 4.73 -14.41 -13.46
N GLN A 11 5.06 -14.59 -14.74
CA GLN A 11 4.15 -14.25 -15.84
C GLN A 11 2.84 -15.05 -15.78
N LYS A 12 2.90 -16.34 -15.46
CA LYS A 12 1.69 -17.16 -15.25
C LYS A 12 0.85 -16.62 -14.09
N LYS A 13 1.48 -16.22 -12.99
CA LYS A 13 0.78 -15.63 -11.83
C LYS A 13 0.10 -14.29 -12.19
N ILE A 14 0.74 -13.47 -13.03
CA ILE A 14 0.11 -12.25 -13.61
C ILE A 14 -1.12 -12.63 -14.44
N ASN A 15 -0.97 -13.53 -15.41
CA ASN A 15 -2.05 -13.92 -16.33
C ASN A 15 -3.24 -14.54 -15.58
N ASN A 16 -2.98 -15.25 -14.50
CA ASN A 16 -3.98 -15.86 -13.63
C ASN A 16 -4.53 -14.90 -12.57
N LYS A 17 -4.22 -13.60 -12.65
CA LYS A 17 -4.68 -12.56 -11.72
C LYS A 17 -4.36 -12.88 -10.25
N VAL A 18 -3.21 -13.51 -9.97
CA VAL A 18 -2.78 -13.77 -8.60
C VAL A 18 -2.34 -12.49 -7.91
N TYR A 19 -1.65 -11.60 -8.62
CA TYR A 19 -1.23 -10.30 -8.11
C TYR A 19 -2.32 -9.25 -8.40
N VAL A 20 -3.29 -9.11 -7.50
CA VAL A 20 -4.35 -8.08 -7.60
C VAL A 20 -3.96 -6.82 -6.83
N ASN A 21 -4.47 -5.65 -7.24
CA ASN A 21 -4.41 -4.39 -6.48
C ASN A 21 -3.02 -4.02 -5.92
N ASN A 22 -2.00 -3.88 -6.78
CA ASN A 22 -0.62 -3.57 -6.36
C ASN A 22 -0.07 -4.51 -5.25
N SER A 23 -0.50 -5.77 -5.27
CA SER A 23 -0.12 -6.82 -4.33
C SER A 23 1.41 -6.86 -4.09
N PRO A 24 1.87 -6.74 -2.81
CA PRO A 24 3.28 -6.84 -2.45
C PRO A 24 3.92 -8.18 -2.85
N GLU A 25 3.12 -9.23 -3.02
CA GLU A 25 3.56 -10.55 -3.44
C GLU A 25 4.25 -10.54 -4.80
N PHE A 26 3.90 -9.62 -5.71
CA PHE A 26 4.58 -9.49 -7.00
C PHE A 26 6.05 -9.10 -6.83
N ILE A 27 6.31 -8.08 -6.00
CA ILE A 27 7.66 -7.61 -5.69
C ILE A 27 8.44 -8.72 -4.98
N ARG A 28 7.80 -9.38 -4.00
CA ARG A 28 8.42 -10.45 -3.21
C ARG A 28 8.89 -11.61 -4.09
N ASP A 29 8.12 -11.97 -5.10
CA ASP A 29 8.46 -13.04 -6.03
C ASP A 29 9.64 -12.68 -6.96
N ILE A 30 9.71 -11.43 -7.41
CA ILE A 30 10.85 -10.92 -8.17
C ILE A 30 12.12 -10.92 -7.29
N GLU A 31 12.02 -10.48 -6.04
CA GLU A 31 13.13 -10.49 -5.09
C GLU A 31 13.58 -11.92 -4.74
N LEU A 32 12.63 -12.85 -4.57
CA LEU A 32 12.91 -14.26 -4.33
C LEU A 32 13.62 -14.91 -5.52
N MET A 33 13.24 -14.59 -6.75
CA MET A 33 13.93 -15.07 -7.96
C MET A 33 15.41 -14.67 -7.95
N VAL A 34 15.68 -13.42 -7.58
CA VAL A 34 17.04 -12.87 -7.52
C VAL A 34 17.81 -13.50 -6.36
N ALA A 35 17.21 -13.60 -5.17
CA ALA A 35 17.82 -14.23 -4.01
C ALA A 35 18.19 -15.70 -4.27
N ASN A 36 17.31 -16.46 -4.91
CA ASN A 36 17.61 -17.81 -5.37
C ASN A 36 18.80 -17.80 -6.33
N CYS A 37 18.78 -16.94 -7.35
CA CYS A 37 19.88 -16.84 -8.32
C CYS A 37 21.22 -16.54 -7.63
N GLU A 38 21.25 -15.63 -6.65
CA GLU A 38 22.45 -15.35 -5.87
C GLU A 38 22.89 -16.51 -4.98
N GLN A 39 21.94 -17.24 -4.38
CA GLN A 39 22.24 -18.39 -3.52
C GLN A 39 22.88 -19.55 -4.31
N TYR A 40 22.36 -19.87 -5.50
CA TYR A 40 22.90 -20.98 -6.32
C TYR A 40 24.15 -20.59 -7.09
N ASN A 41 24.12 -19.42 -7.73
CA ASN A 41 25.15 -19.03 -8.66
C ASN A 41 26.22 -18.15 -8.01
N GLY A 42 25.99 -17.63 -6.81
CA GLY A 42 26.84 -16.67 -6.14
C GLY A 42 26.62 -15.24 -6.66
N LYS A 43 26.56 -14.28 -5.74
CA LYS A 43 26.35 -12.86 -6.03
C LYS A 43 27.35 -12.24 -7.02
N ARG A 44 28.61 -12.70 -6.99
CA ARG A 44 29.68 -12.23 -7.87
C ARG A 44 29.76 -12.99 -9.21
N SER A 45 28.91 -13.98 -9.46
CA SER A 45 28.87 -14.64 -10.77
C SER A 45 28.26 -13.73 -11.84
N ILE A 46 28.42 -14.12 -13.10
CA ILE A 46 27.75 -13.43 -14.21
C ILE A 46 26.22 -13.44 -14.03
N LEU A 47 25.65 -14.57 -13.61
CA LEU A 47 24.20 -14.72 -13.40
C LEU A 47 23.72 -13.89 -12.22
N GLY A 48 24.46 -13.90 -11.09
CA GLY A 48 24.14 -13.04 -9.94
C GLY A 48 24.15 -11.56 -10.30
N ARG A 49 25.14 -11.10 -11.07
CA ARG A 49 25.20 -9.70 -11.54
C ARG A 49 24.06 -9.35 -12.50
N ILE A 50 23.68 -10.25 -13.40
CA ILE A 50 22.55 -10.04 -14.31
C ILE A 50 21.24 -9.96 -13.52
N ALA A 51 21.02 -10.86 -12.56
CA ALA A 51 19.83 -10.85 -11.70
C ALA A 51 19.72 -9.56 -10.88
N ASN A 52 20.82 -9.05 -10.33
CA ASN A 52 20.84 -7.76 -9.65
C ASN A 52 20.50 -6.58 -10.57
N ARG A 53 21.00 -6.59 -11.82
CA ARG A 53 20.66 -5.55 -12.80
C ARG A 53 19.17 -5.58 -13.16
N LEU A 54 18.61 -6.79 -13.32
CA LEU A 54 17.19 -6.97 -13.54
C LEU A 54 16.36 -6.42 -12.37
N LEU A 55 16.73 -6.72 -11.13
CA LEU A 55 16.05 -6.19 -9.94
C LEU A 55 16.07 -4.67 -9.89
N ARG A 56 17.21 -4.05 -10.24
CA ARG A 56 17.34 -2.59 -10.27
C ARG A 56 16.39 -1.98 -11.30
N TYR A 57 16.43 -2.47 -12.54
CA TYR A 57 15.54 -1.99 -13.60
C TYR A 57 14.08 -2.14 -13.21
N PHE A 58 13.72 -3.30 -12.62
CA PHE A 58 12.39 -3.52 -12.09
C PHE A 58 11.97 -2.45 -11.07
N LYS A 59 12.81 -2.14 -10.08
CA LYS A 59 12.50 -1.14 -9.04
C LYS A 59 12.35 0.28 -9.61
N GLU A 60 13.17 0.64 -10.58
CA GLU A 60 13.09 1.91 -11.30
C GLU A 60 11.74 2.03 -12.04
N SER A 61 11.41 1.06 -12.89
CA SER A 61 10.14 1.04 -13.63
C SER A 61 8.91 0.94 -12.72
N TRP A 62 9.01 0.16 -11.64
CA TRP A 62 7.91 0.00 -10.68
C TRP A 62 7.59 1.31 -9.98
N SER A 63 8.62 2.11 -9.64
CA SER A 63 8.46 3.42 -9.01
C SER A 63 7.82 4.44 -9.95
N GLU A 64 8.15 4.39 -11.25
CA GLU A 64 7.53 5.24 -12.28
C GLU A 64 6.05 4.87 -12.53
N CYS A 65 5.70 3.59 -12.39
CA CYS A 65 4.35 3.08 -12.62
C CYS A 65 3.43 3.20 -11.40
N GLN A 66 3.95 3.53 -10.21
CA GLN A 66 3.06 3.89 -9.11
C GLN A 66 2.38 5.22 -9.46
N PRO A 67 1.04 5.31 -9.45
CA PRO A 67 0.42 6.62 -9.47
C PRO A 67 1.03 7.41 -8.31
N MET A 68 1.40 8.68 -8.52
CA MET A 68 1.68 9.59 -7.40
C MET A 68 0.42 9.57 -6.53
N THR A 69 0.41 8.72 -5.51
CA THR A 69 -0.52 8.87 -4.42
C THR A 69 -0.07 10.14 -3.73
N PRO A 70 -0.88 11.21 -3.66
CA PRO A 70 -0.62 12.24 -2.68
C PRO A 70 -0.42 11.51 -1.34
N GLN A 71 0.61 11.87 -0.57
CA GLN A 71 0.97 11.24 0.71
C GLN A 71 -0.11 11.44 1.82
N PHE A 72 -1.37 11.61 1.44
CA PHE A 72 -2.50 11.97 2.28
C PHE A 72 -3.37 10.77 2.69
N TYR A 73 -3.10 9.56 2.21
CA TYR A 73 -3.92 8.39 2.54
C TYR A 73 -3.53 7.68 3.84
N ASP A 74 -2.33 7.95 4.39
CA ASP A 74 -1.90 7.38 5.67
C ASP A 74 -2.53 8.13 6.88
N ASP A 75 -3.05 9.35 6.70
CA ASP A 75 -3.63 10.17 7.78
C ASP A 75 -5.12 9.87 8.07
N ILE A 76 -5.82 9.16 7.18
CA ILE A 76 -7.29 8.99 7.29
C ILE A 76 -7.64 7.99 8.41
N ASP A 77 -6.79 6.98 8.62
CA ASP A 77 -6.97 6.01 9.72
C ASP A 77 -6.70 6.64 11.10
N GLU A 78 -5.84 7.66 11.17
CA GLU A 78 -5.54 8.38 12.41
C GLU A 78 -6.68 9.33 12.82
N ILE A 79 -7.33 9.98 11.85
CA ILE A 79 -8.50 10.85 12.10
C ILE A 79 -9.70 10.03 12.61
N ASN A 80 -9.90 8.81 12.10
CA ASN A 80 -11.00 7.95 12.52
C ASN A 80 -10.81 7.43 13.96
N HIS A 81 -9.57 7.17 14.40
CA HIS A 81 -9.27 6.75 15.77
C HIS A 81 -9.39 7.86 16.83
N GLN A 82 -9.41 9.14 16.43
CA GLN A 82 -9.54 10.27 17.35
C GLN A 82 -10.99 10.66 17.66
N ARG A 83 -11.98 10.11 16.93
CA ARG A 83 -13.40 10.33 17.21
C ARG A 83 -13.89 9.58 18.45
N ASP A 84 -13.19 8.53 18.86
CA ASP A 84 -13.54 7.72 20.05
C ASP A 84 -12.84 8.19 21.34
N ASN A 85 -12.36 9.45 21.39
CA ASN A 85 -11.79 10.01 22.61
C ASN A 85 -12.90 10.41 23.61
N PRO A 86 -13.04 9.74 24.77
CA PRO A 86 -14.11 9.99 25.75
C PRO A 86 -14.09 11.42 26.32
N ILE A 87 -12.96 12.15 26.21
CA ILE A 87 -12.82 13.52 26.71
C ILE A 87 -13.60 14.52 25.82
N LYS A 88 -13.73 14.30 24.51
CA LYS A 88 -14.47 15.20 23.60
C LYS A 88 -15.99 15.07 23.72
N ARG A 89 -16.51 13.92 24.17
CA ARG A 89 -17.96 13.72 24.42
C ARG A 89 -18.48 14.60 25.57
N ARG A 90 -17.69 14.90 26.60
CA ARG A 90 -18.15 15.78 27.70
C ARG A 90 -18.26 17.26 27.31
N LEU A 91 -17.50 17.70 26.30
CA LEU A 91 -17.50 19.09 25.84
C LEU A 91 -18.70 19.42 24.94
N ASN A 92 -19.30 18.44 24.24
CA ASN A 92 -20.46 18.66 23.37
C ASN A 92 -21.80 18.59 24.11
N GLU A 93 -21.89 17.90 25.25
CA GLU A 93 -23.08 17.93 26.11
C GLU A 93 -23.17 19.22 26.93
N SER A 94 -22.02 19.79 27.32
CA SER A 94 -21.94 21.00 28.15
C SER A 94 -22.31 22.30 27.40
N THR A 95 -22.36 22.29 26.07
CA THR A 95 -22.72 23.45 25.24
C THR A 95 -24.17 23.42 24.74
N SER A 96 -24.95 22.38 25.05
CA SER A 96 -26.30 22.21 24.49
C SER A 96 -27.44 22.87 25.31
N THR A 97 -27.12 23.70 26.30
CA THR A 97 -28.11 24.50 27.03
C THR A 97 -27.68 25.96 27.10
N THR A 98 -28.14 26.78 26.16
CA THR A 98 -28.73 28.13 26.32
C THR A 98 -28.59 28.93 24.99
N ILE A 99 -29.61 29.74 24.68
CA ILE A 99 -29.74 30.75 23.59
C ILE A 99 -30.34 30.18 22.27
N THR A 100 -31.66 30.01 22.08
CA THR A 100 -32.85 30.91 22.06
C THR A 100 -33.29 31.38 20.67
N ARG A 101 -34.57 31.07 20.39
CA ARG A 101 -35.67 31.91 19.83
C ARG A 101 -35.71 32.25 18.34
N ASP A 102 -36.78 31.72 17.75
CA ASP A 102 -37.85 32.38 16.98
C ASP A 102 -37.48 33.30 15.80
N LYS A 103 -37.90 32.88 14.59
CA LYS A 103 -39.09 33.38 13.86
C LYS A 103 -38.92 33.09 12.36
N ASN A 104 -39.79 32.27 11.78
CA ASN A 104 -40.63 32.81 10.71
C ASN A 104 -41.91 32.00 10.51
N ASN A 105 -43.00 32.74 10.62
CA ASN A 105 -44.40 32.35 10.59
C ASN A 105 -44.96 32.45 9.17
N ASN A 106 -45.97 31.60 8.89
CA ASN A 106 -47.12 31.83 7.98
C ASN A 106 -46.81 31.78 6.48
N THR A 107 -47.66 31.33 5.53
CA THR A 107 -49.10 31.01 5.39
C THR A 107 -49.15 30.30 4.01
N ARG A 108 -50.00 29.33 3.64
CA ARG A 108 -51.46 29.31 3.58
C ARG A 108 -51.87 27.92 3.07
#